data_AF-A0A533X4W9-F1
#
_entry.id   AF-A0A533X4W9-F1
#
_cell.length_a   1.000
_cell.length_b   1.000
_cell.length_c   1.000
_cell.angle_alpha   90.00
_cell.angle_beta   90.00
_cell.angle_gamma   90.00
#
_symmetry.space_group_name_H-M   'P 1'
#
loop_
_entity.id
_entity.type
_entity.pdbx_description
1 polymer ?
#
loop_
_entity_poly.entity_id
_entity_poly.type
_entity_poly.pdbx_seq_one_letter_code
_entity_poly.pdbx_strand_id
1 'polypeptide(L)'
;MKLALGKLPPELLRKYVLTMTGAKSKELVLSPRVGLDFGVVKLRSGFLIVSSDPVTGIAKNVGRHAVVVSANDVATSGNRASFMQSVILLPERVDE
;
A
#
# COMPACT_ATOMS: atom_id res chain seq x y z
N MET A 1 9.87 24.00 -8.48
CA MET A 1 9.41 23.81 -7.08
C MET A 1 10.30 22.75 -6.44
N LYS A 2 10.86 23.00 -5.25
CA LYS A 2 11.70 22.03 -4.55
C LYS A 2 10.81 21.17 -3.64
N LEU A 3 10.79 19.86 -3.84
CA LEU A 3 10.06 18.93 -2.98
C LEU A 3 10.93 18.52 -1.79
N ALA A 4 10.29 18.34 -0.63
CA ALA A 4 10.93 17.70 0.51
C ALA A 4 11.13 16.20 0.26
N LEU A 5 12.07 15.59 0.98
CA LEU A 5 12.24 14.14 0.98
C LEU A 5 11.02 13.47 1.63
N GLY A 6 10.61 12.31 1.10
CA GLY A 6 9.50 11.51 1.63
C GLY A 6 8.24 11.57 0.76
N LYS A 7 7.08 11.64 1.41
CA LYS A 7 5.76 11.57 0.74
C LYS A 7 5.44 12.87 -0.01
N LEU A 8 4.74 12.74 -1.14
CA LEU A 8 4.24 13.89 -1.90
C LEU A 8 3.21 14.69 -1.09
N PRO A 9 3.18 16.03 -1.20
CA PRO A 9 2.08 16.82 -0.69
C PRO A 9 0.73 16.34 -1.28
N PRO A 10 -0.35 16.30 -0.48
CA PRO A 10 -1.65 15.78 -0.92
C PRO A 10 -2.19 16.41 -2.21
N GLU A 11 -1.94 17.71 -2.40
CA GLU A 11 -2.35 18.45 -3.60
C GLU A 11 -1.67 17.92 -4.87
N LEU A 12 -0.38 17.63 -4.80
CA LEU A 12 0.38 17.08 -5.92
C LEU A 12 0.01 15.62 -6.17
N LEU A 13 -0.18 14.83 -5.11
CA LEU A 13 -0.64 13.45 -5.21
C LEU A 13 -1.98 13.39 -5.95
N ARG A 14 -2.94 14.24 -5.58
CA ARG A 14 -4.23 14.37 -6.28
C ARG A 14 -4.07 14.78 -7.73
N LYS A 15 -3.25 15.79 -7.99
CA LYS A 15 -3.11 16.38 -9.33
C LYS A 15 -2.42 15.44 -10.33
N TYR A 16 -1.36 14.76 -9.90
CA TYR A 16 -0.45 14.05 -10.81
C TYR A 16 -0.52 12.52 -10.73
N VAL A 17 -0.92 11.95 -9.60
CA VAL A 17 -0.91 10.49 -9.41
C VAL A 17 -2.32 9.91 -9.42
N LEU A 18 -3.23 10.47 -8.61
CA LEU A 18 -4.59 9.93 -8.49
C LEU A 18 -5.46 10.15 -9.74
N THR A 19 -5.01 10.99 -10.67
CA THR A 19 -5.59 11.16 -12.00
C THR A 19 -5.14 10.08 -13.00
N MET A 20 -4.11 9.30 -12.67
CA MET A 20 -3.45 8.33 -13.55
C MET A 20 -3.68 6.89 -13.09
N THR A 21 -4.92 6.54 -12.74
CA THR A 21 -5.28 5.23 -12.15
C THR A 21 -5.58 4.13 -13.18
N GLY A 22 -5.39 4.41 -14.48
CA GLY A 22 -5.62 3.46 -15.56
C GLY A 22 -7.09 3.28 -15.90
N ALA A 23 -7.45 2.08 -16.38
CA ALA A 23 -8.80 1.77 -16.82
C ALA A 23 -9.77 1.66 -15.63
N LYS A 24 -10.99 2.16 -15.81
CA LYS A 24 -12.05 2.02 -14.81
C LYS A 24 -12.48 0.56 -14.70
N SER A 25 -12.62 0.06 -13.48
CA SER A 25 -13.22 -1.24 -13.19
C SER A 25 -14.42 -1.09 -12.27
N LYS A 26 -15.52 -1.77 -12.59
CA LYS A 26 -16.72 -1.85 -11.72
C LYS A 26 -16.47 -2.71 -10.47
N GLU A 27 -15.42 -3.50 -10.48
CA GLU A 27 -15.02 -4.34 -9.36
C GLU A 27 -14.24 -3.54 -8.32
N LEU A 28 -13.64 -2.41 -8.70
CA LEU A 28 -12.95 -1.54 -7.74
C LEU A 28 -13.98 -0.68 -7.00
N VAL A 29 -14.36 -1.12 -5.80
CA VAL A 29 -15.37 -0.45 -4.95
C VAL A 29 -14.79 0.80 -4.32
N LEU A 30 -13.51 0.73 -3.94
CA LEU A 30 -12.79 1.82 -3.30
C LEU A 30 -11.53 2.13 -4.10
N SER A 31 -11.55 3.27 -4.79
CA SER A 31 -10.42 3.76 -5.55
C SER A 31 -9.39 4.48 -4.65
N PRO A 32 -8.13 4.60 -5.10
CA PRO A 32 -7.11 5.34 -4.39
C PRO A 32 -7.52 6.80 -4.12
N ARG A 33 -7.41 7.24 -2.87
CA ARG A 33 -7.64 8.64 -2.45
C ARG A 33 -6.73 9.00 -1.29
N VAL A 34 -6.55 10.31 -1.08
CA VAL A 34 -5.82 10.82 0.08
C VAL A 34 -6.50 10.38 1.37
N GLY A 35 -5.73 9.85 2.31
CA GLY A 35 -6.20 9.43 3.63
C GLY A 35 -6.83 8.02 3.66
N LEU A 36 -6.65 7.23 2.60
CA LEU A 36 -6.91 5.79 2.64
C LEU A 36 -5.61 5.01 2.55
N ASP A 37 -5.52 3.96 3.35
CA ASP A 37 -4.38 3.04 3.39
C ASP A 37 -4.70 1.68 2.73
N PHE A 38 -5.90 1.50 2.16
CA PHE A 38 -6.31 0.27 1.50
C PHE A 38 -7.26 0.51 0.31
N GLY A 39 -7.32 -0.46 -0.60
CA GLY A 39 -8.31 -0.59 -1.66
C GLY A 39 -9.30 -1.72 -1.38
N VAL A 40 -10.46 -1.66 -2.04
CA VAL A 40 -11.50 -2.70 -1.92
C VAL A 40 -11.92 -3.17 -3.30
N VAL A 41 -11.76 -4.47 -3.54
CA VAL A 41 -12.15 -5.15 -4.78
C VAL A 41 -13.35 -6.04 -4.49
N LYS A 42 -14.41 -5.89 -5.28
CA LYS A 42 -15.58 -6.77 -5.26
C LYS A 42 -15.21 -8.09 -5.94
N LEU A 43 -15.46 -9.19 -5.24
CA LEU A 43 -15.36 -10.53 -5.80
C LEU A 43 -16.76 -11.05 -6.16
N ARG A 44 -16.84 -12.23 -6.77
CA ARG A 44 -18.12 -12.92 -7.02
C ARG A 44 -18.89 -13.14 -5.72
N SER A 45 -18.18 -13.45 -4.63
CA SER A 45 -18.71 -13.56 -3.28
C SER A 45 -17.84 -12.73 -2.35
N GLY A 46 -18.42 -11.67 -1.77
CA GLY A 46 -17.74 -10.81 -0.81
C GLY A 46 -16.81 -9.77 -1.43
N PHE A 47 -15.87 -9.30 -0.60
CA PHE A 47 -14.93 -8.24 -0.93
C PHE A 47 -13.53 -8.63 -0.49
N LEU A 48 -12.54 -8.18 -1.25
CA LEU A 48 -11.14 -8.30 -0.93
C LEU A 48 -10.61 -6.91 -0.56
N ILE A 49 -10.10 -6.79 0.66
CA ILE A 49 -9.42 -5.59 1.15
C ILE A 49 -7.93 -5.81 0.95
N VAL A 50 -7.28 -4.89 0.24
CA VAL A 50 -5.86 -4.99 -0.12
C VAL A 50 -5.13 -3.71 0.25
N SER A 51 -3.93 -3.87 0.79
CA SER A 51 -2.98 -2.79 1.00
C SER A 51 -1.58 -3.26 0.61
N SER A 52 -0.71 -2.29 0.34
CA SER A 52 0.71 -2.51 0.05
C SER A 52 1.48 -1.29 0.53
N ASP A 53 2.50 -1.51 1.36
CA ASP A 53 3.40 -0.46 1.83
C ASP A 53 4.86 -0.96 1.78
N PRO A 54 5.78 -0.29 1.07
CA PRO A 54 7.18 -0.63 1.10
C PRO A 54 7.80 -0.29 2.47
N VAL A 55 8.06 -1.32 3.27
CA VAL A 55 8.74 -1.16 4.57
C VAL A 55 10.24 -0.96 4.36
N THR A 56 10.74 0.24 4.65
CA THR A 56 12.14 0.64 4.45
C THR A 56 12.71 1.34 5.69
N GLY A 57 14.05 1.49 5.77
CA GLY A 57 14.70 2.29 6.82
C GLY A 57 14.75 1.64 8.21
N ILE A 58 14.50 0.34 8.32
CA ILE A 58 14.46 -0.39 9.59
C ILE A 58 15.72 -1.25 9.74
N ALA A 59 16.50 -0.98 10.80
CA ALA A 59 17.76 -1.69 11.06
C ALA A 59 17.61 -2.99 11.86
N LYS A 60 16.51 -3.16 12.61
CA LYS A 60 16.27 -4.33 13.49
C LYS A 60 14.84 -4.83 13.37
N ASN A 61 14.64 -6.14 13.51
CA ASN A 61 13.31 -6.77 13.46
C ASN A 61 12.51 -6.49 12.17
N VAL A 62 13.20 -6.33 11.04
CA VAL A 62 12.57 -5.95 9.76
C VAL A 62 11.42 -6.88 9.37
N GLY A 63 11.54 -8.19 9.60
CA GLY A 63 10.46 -9.15 9.33
C GLY A 63 9.21 -8.90 10.17
N ARG A 64 9.35 -8.60 11.47
CA ARG A 64 8.21 -8.26 12.34
C ARG A 64 7.55 -6.96 11.90
N HIS A 65 8.36 -5.95 11.56
CA HIS A 65 7.83 -4.67 11.09
C HIS A 65 7.13 -4.81 9.75
N ALA A 66 7.68 -5.60 8.82
CA ALA A 66 7.04 -5.90 7.54
C ALA A 66 5.62 -6.45 7.75
N VAL A 67 5.46 -7.42 8.65
CA VAL A 67 4.14 -8.00 8.95
C VAL A 67 3.21 -6.97 9.62
N VAL A 68 3.68 -6.31 10.70
CA VAL A 68 2.83 -5.43 11.50
C VAL A 68 2.40 -4.18 10.74
N VAL A 69 3.30 -3.56 9.99
CA VAL A 69 3.00 -2.34 9.21
C VAL A 69 2.01 -2.65 8.10
N SER A 70 2.25 -3.70 7.30
CA SER A 70 1.31 -4.08 6.24
C SER A 70 -0.05 -4.52 6.77
N ALA A 71 -0.09 -5.21 7.92
CA ALA A 71 -1.36 -5.62 8.55
C ALA A 71 -2.14 -4.43 9.14
N ASN A 72 -1.45 -3.40 9.65
CA ASN A 72 -2.06 -2.19 10.19
C ASN A 72 -2.93 -1.49 9.13
N ASP A 73 -2.43 -1.33 7.91
CA ASP A 73 -3.14 -0.61 6.86
C ASP A 73 -4.47 -1.29 6.50
N VAL A 74 -4.50 -2.63 6.47
CA VAL A 74 -5.74 -3.41 6.33
C VAL A 74 -6.62 -3.24 7.56
N ALA A 75 -6.05 -3.24 8.77
CA ALA A 75 -6.80 -3.08 10.02
C ALA A 75 -7.51 -1.72 10.14
N THR A 76 -7.03 -0.66 9.46
CA THR A 76 -7.74 0.64 9.40
C THR A 76 -9.12 0.52 8.75
N SER A 77 -9.38 -0.53 7.98
CA SER A 77 -10.71 -0.85 7.42
C SER A 77 -11.70 -1.41 8.45
N GLY A 78 -11.23 -1.73 9.67
CA GLY A 78 -11.99 -2.45 10.69
C GLY A 78 -11.98 -3.98 10.53
N ASN A 79 -11.21 -4.52 9.58
CA ASN A 79 -11.14 -5.95 9.30
C ASN A 79 -9.76 -6.55 9.63
N ARG A 80 -9.73 -7.85 9.94
CA ARG A 80 -8.49 -8.57 10.24
C ARG A 80 -7.75 -8.94 8.95
N ALA A 81 -6.45 -8.61 8.88
CA ALA A 81 -5.57 -9.12 7.83
C ALA A 81 -5.44 -10.65 7.92
N SER A 82 -5.64 -11.34 6.79
CA SER A 82 -5.66 -12.82 6.74
C SER A 82 -4.46 -13.40 5.98
N PHE A 83 -3.93 -12.67 5.00
CA PHE A 83 -2.83 -13.09 4.15
C PHE A 83 -1.89 -11.90 3.92
N MET A 84 -0.63 -12.19 3.60
CA MET A 84 0.39 -11.18 3.29
C MET A 84 1.19 -11.63 2.08
N GLN A 85 1.45 -10.70 1.16
CA GLN A 85 2.46 -10.84 0.13
C GLN A 85 3.65 -9.96 0.50
N SER A 86 4.87 -10.49 0.39
CA SER A 86 6.09 -9.75 0.65
C SER A 86 6.91 -9.59 -0.62
N VAL A 87 7.43 -8.38 -0.83
CA VAL A 87 8.43 -8.07 -1.85
C VAL A 87 9.67 -7.59 -1.12
N ILE A 88 10.79 -8.28 -1.33
CA ILE A 88 12.08 -7.96 -0.71
C ILE A 88 13.02 -7.44 -1.80
N LEU A 89 13.55 -6.24 -1.60
CA LEU A 89 14.59 -5.67 -2.44
C LEU A 89 15.94 -5.94 -1.77
N LEU A 90 16.70 -6.88 -2.34
CA LEU A 90 18.02 -7.26 -1.88
C LEU A 90 19.09 -6.38 -2.55
N PRO A 91 20.22 -6.10 -1.87
CA PRO A 91 21.35 -5.45 -2.51
C PRO A 91 21.93 -6.33 -3.61
N GLU A 92 22.57 -5.73 -4.60
CA GLU A 92 23.16 -6.42 -5.77
C GLU A 92 24.12 -7.57 -5.38
N ARG A 93 24.77 -7.46 -4.22
CA ARG A 93 25.80 -8.40 -3.75
C ARG A 93 25.34 -9.21 -2.55
N VAL A 94 24.11 -9.70 -2.58
CA VAL A 94 23.68 -10.71 -1.61
C VAL A 94 23.89 -12.08 -2.22
N ASP A 95 24.52 -12.97 -1.45
CA ASP A 95 24.59 -14.40 -1.79
C ASP A 95 23.24 -15.06 -1.42
N GLU A 96 22.87 -16.14 -2.13
CA GLU A 96 21.61 -16.88 -1.92
C GLU A 96 21.48 -17.49 -0.51
#